data_AF-A0A1B0BR61-F1
#
_entry.id   AF-A0A1B0BR61-F1
#
_cell.length_a   1.000
_cell.length_b   1.000
_cell.length_c   1.000
_cell.angle_alpha   90.00
_cell.angle_beta   90.00
_cell.angle_gamma   90.00
#
_symmetry.space_group_name_H-M   'P 1'
#
loop_
_entity.id
_entity.type
_entity.pdbx_description
1 polymer ?
#
loop_
_entity_poly.entity_id
_entity_poly.type
_entity_poly.pdbx_seq_one_letter_code
_entity_poly.pdbx_strand_id
1 'polypeptide(L)'
;MLGQQMKDGLSPEAALEQAERDLRVAQSEFDRQSDITKSLLQGLNSSHENHLKHLCAFVQIQLRYYKQCSEVMNNLQKELVNLGVSNPSEVIDVRDENVEYRSLSHETYVEHTNKHLKPVTVTTDEMKRARVLCSYDAKDHTELSLITNEVSFNYIFNSS
;
A
#
# COMPACT_ATOMS: atom_id res chain seq x y z
N MET A 1 25.60 -49.74 62.55
CA MET A 1 25.26 -50.39 61.27
C MET A 1 24.07 -49.67 60.68
N LEU A 2 23.99 -49.63 59.34
CA LEU A 2 23.05 -48.82 58.55
C LEU A 2 23.27 -47.30 58.79
N GLY A 3 23.54 -46.46 57.79
CA GLY A 3 23.35 -46.65 56.36
C GLY A 3 22.25 -45.71 55.85
N GLN A 4 22.38 -44.42 56.16
CA GLN A 4 21.52 -43.40 55.55
C GLN A 4 21.97 -43.27 54.08
N GLN A 5 21.30 -43.99 53.19
CA GLN A 5 21.55 -43.89 51.76
C GLN A 5 21.30 -42.45 51.32
N MET A 6 22.33 -41.79 50.78
CA MET A 6 22.13 -40.56 50.01
C MET A 6 21.46 -40.97 48.70
N LYS A 7 20.12 -40.94 48.73
CA LYS A 7 19.24 -41.30 47.61
C LYS A 7 19.47 -40.30 46.48
N ASP A 8 19.61 -40.82 45.26
CA ASP A 8 20.09 -40.08 44.09
C ASP A 8 19.47 -38.69 43.93
N GLY A 9 20.31 -37.67 44.09
CA GLY A 9 20.02 -36.27 43.86
C GLY A 9 21.31 -35.60 43.41
N LEU A 10 21.24 -34.76 42.37
CA LEU A 10 22.43 -34.11 41.82
C LEU A 10 23.19 -33.37 42.91
N SER A 11 24.52 -33.51 42.92
CA SER A 11 25.39 -32.72 43.80
C SER A 11 25.06 -31.22 43.66
N PRO A 12 25.00 -30.44 44.75
CA PRO A 12 24.72 -29.00 44.65
C PRO A 12 25.72 -28.27 43.73
N GLU A 13 26.96 -28.76 43.64
CA GLU A 13 27.96 -28.30 42.67
C GLU A 13 27.52 -28.55 41.22
N ALA A 14 27.06 -29.76 40.89
CA ALA A 14 26.58 -30.11 39.55
C ALA A 14 25.29 -29.35 39.17
N ALA A 15 24.44 -29.04 40.16
CA ALA A 15 23.26 -28.20 39.96
C ALA A 15 23.63 -26.73 39.66
N LEU A 16 24.65 -26.17 40.35
CA LEU A 16 25.19 -24.85 40.05
C LEU A 16 25.86 -24.81 38.66
N GLU A 17 26.68 -25.80 38.34
CA GLU A 17 27.35 -25.88 37.04
C GLU A 17 26.34 -25.97 35.88
N GLN A 18 25.23 -26.70 36.08
CA GLN A 18 24.13 -26.73 35.12
C GLN A 18 23.44 -25.37 34.98
N ALA A 19 23.14 -24.69 36.09
CA ALA A 19 22.54 -23.36 36.06
C ALA A 19 23.45 -22.31 35.37
N GLU A 20 24.77 -22.40 35.54
CA GLU A 20 25.73 -21.54 34.82
C GLU A 20 25.83 -21.85 33.31
N ARG A 21 25.61 -23.10 32.90
CA ARG A 21 25.49 -23.46 31.47
C ARG A 21 24.20 -22.89 30.90
N ASP A 22 23.08 -23.07 31.59
CA ASP A 22 21.77 -22.60 31.14
C ASP A 22 21.71 -21.06 31.09
N LEU A 23 22.35 -20.36 32.04
CA LEU A 23 22.54 -18.91 32.00
C LEU A 23 23.28 -18.46 30.73
N ARG A 24 24.40 -19.11 30.40
CA ARG A 24 25.20 -18.78 29.20
C ARG A 24 24.41 -19.02 27.90
N VAL A 25 23.64 -20.10 27.83
CA VAL A 25 22.73 -20.37 26.70
C VAL A 25 21.67 -19.29 26.59
N ALA A 26 20.97 -18.97 27.69
CA ALA A 26 19.92 -17.96 27.72
C ALA A 26 20.43 -16.55 27.35
N GLN A 27 21.63 -16.18 27.81
CA GLN A 27 22.31 -14.94 27.42
C GLN A 27 22.59 -14.91 25.90
N SER A 28 23.18 -15.99 25.36
CA SER A 28 23.50 -16.05 23.93
C SER A 28 22.28 -16.00 23.02
N GLU A 29 21.15 -16.60 23.43
CA GLU A 29 19.90 -16.51 22.69
C GLU A 29 19.23 -15.14 22.85
N PHE A 30 19.30 -14.52 24.04
CA PHE A 30 18.82 -13.15 24.24
C PHE A 30 19.55 -12.14 23.34
N ASP A 31 20.88 -12.19 23.31
CA ASP A 31 21.69 -11.27 22.48
C ASP A 31 21.37 -11.46 21.00
N ARG A 32 21.28 -12.71 20.54
CA ARG A 32 20.83 -13.06 19.18
C ARG A 32 19.45 -12.48 18.85
N GLN A 33 18.46 -12.67 19.73
CA GLN A 33 17.10 -12.18 19.49
C GLN A 33 17.01 -10.65 19.57
N SER A 34 17.85 -10.01 20.39
CA SER A 34 18.03 -8.56 20.44
C SER A 34 18.49 -8.01 19.09
N ASP A 35 19.48 -8.65 18.45
CA ASP A 35 20.00 -8.21 17.15
C ASP A 35 19.07 -8.51 15.96
N ILE A 36 18.35 -9.65 16.00
CA ILE A 36 17.25 -9.93 15.05
C ILE A 36 16.18 -8.83 15.16
N THR A 37 15.76 -8.49 16.38
CA THR A 37 14.72 -7.47 16.63
C THR A 37 15.16 -6.08 16.16
N LYS A 38 16.40 -5.67 16.44
CA LYS A 38 16.98 -4.41 15.93
C LYS A 38 16.94 -4.35 14.40
N SER A 39 17.31 -5.44 13.73
CA SER A 39 17.31 -5.54 12.27
C SER A 39 15.90 -5.42 11.68
N LEU A 40 14.91 -6.08 12.30
CA LEU A 40 13.50 -5.96 11.90
C LEU A 40 12.95 -4.53 12.06
N LEU A 41 13.29 -3.86 13.17
CA LEU A 41 12.88 -2.48 13.42
C LEU A 41 13.52 -1.48 12.42
N GLN A 42 14.76 -1.71 12.00
CA GLN A 42 15.37 -0.92 10.92
C GLN A 42 14.65 -1.12 9.57
N GLY A 43 14.21 -2.35 9.27
CA GLY A 43 13.39 -2.65 8.09
C GLY A 43 11.98 -2.02 8.11
N LEU A 44 11.44 -1.72 9.29
CA LEU A 44 10.15 -1.05 9.44
C LEU A 44 10.20 0.39 8.91
N ASN A 45 11.27 1.13 9.18
CA ASN A 45 11.39 2.52 8.74
C ASN A 45 11.45 2.66 7.21
N SER A 46 12.18 1.76 6.52
CA SER A 46 12.22 1.74 5.05
C SER A 46 10.89 1.30 4.43
N SER A 47 10.17 0.37 5.07
CA SER A 47 8.80 -0.01 4.69
C SER A 47 7.83 1.19 4.80
N HIS A 48 7.89 1.95 5.90
CA HIS A 48 7.08 3.15 6.11
C HIS A 48 7.33 4.22 5.04
N GLU A 49 8.59 4.54 4.74
CA GLU A 49 8.92 5.46 3.64
C GLU A 49 8.39 4.99 2.29
N ASN A 50 8.47 3.69 2.01
CA ASN A 50 7.98 3.13 0.76
C ASN A 50 6.45 3.20 0.67
N HIS A 51 5.71 2.92 1.74
CA HIS A 51 4.26 3.13 1.76
C HIS A 51 3.88 4.59 1.47
N LEU A 52 4.57 5.56 2.09
CA LEU A 52 4.32 6.98 1.83
C LEU A 52 4.60 7.36 0.37
N LYS A 53 5.71 6.87 -0.22
CA LYS A 53 6.04 7.07 -1.64
C LYS A 53 4.93 6.54 -2.56
N HIS A 54 4.39 5.34 -2.28
CA HIS A 54 3.29 4.76 -3.06
C HIS A 54 1.98 5.54 -2.89
N LEU A 55 1.63 6.00 -1.69
CA LEU A 55 0.44 6.84 -1.46
C LEU A 55 0.54 8.17 -2.22
N CYS A 56 1.70 8.84 -2.17
CA CYS A 56 1.94 10.06 -2.94
C CYS A 56 1.82 9.82 -4.47
N ALA A 57 2.39 8.71 -4.97
CA ALA A 57 2.26 8.34 -6.38
C ALA A 57 0.81 8.07 -6.79
N PHE A 58 0.05 7.34 -5.97
CA PHE A 58 -1.37 7.07 -6.18
C PHE A 58 -2.20 8.37 -6.30
N VAL A 59 -2.04 9.30 -5.36
CA VAL A 59 -2.76 10.60 -5.39
C VAL A 59 -2.40 11.41 -6.64
N GLN A 60 -1.12 11.40 -7.06
CA GLN A 60 -0.71 12.07 -8.29
C GLN A 60 -1.31 11.44 -9.56
N ILE A 61 -1.44 10.11 -9.59
CA ILE A 61 -2.08 9.39 -10.72
C ILE A 61 -3.56 9.74 -10.78
N GLN A 62 -4.28 9.70 -9.65
CA GLN A 62 -5.69 10.10 -9.57
C GLN A 62 -5.91 11.54 -10.08
N LEU A 63 -5.09 12.49 -9.62
CA LEU A 63 -5.18 13.89 -10.05
C LEU A 63 -5.00 14.04 -11.58
N ARG A 64 -4.04 13.32 -12.17
CA ARG A 64 -3.82 13.33 -13.64
C ARG A 64 -4.98 12.70 -14.39
N TYR A 65 -5.51 11.57 -13.90
CA TYR A 65 -6.64 10.87 -14.50
C TYR A 65 -7.88 11.76 -14.58
N TYR A 66 -8.32 12.34 -13.45
CA TYR A 66 -9.49 13.23 -13.45
C TYR A 66 -9.29 14.48 -14.31
N LYS A 67 -8.07 15.03 -14.35
CA LYS A 67 -7.72 16.12 -15.27
C LYS A 67 -7.88 15.71 -16.73
N GLN A 68 -7.36 14.55 -17.13
CA GLN A 68 -7.50 14.03 -18.50
C GLN A 68 -8.96 13.76 -18.88
N CYS A 69 -9.75 13.15 -17.99
CA CYS A 69 -11.20 12.96 -18.22
C CYS A 69 -11.92 14.29 -18.44
N SER A 70 -11.60 15.31 -17.63
CA SER A 70 -12.14 16.67 -17.79
C SER A 70 -11.72 17.30 -19.13
N GLU A 71 -10.45 17.19 -19.52
CA GLU A 71 -9.96 17.71 -20.81
C GLU A 71 -10.65 17.05 -22.01
N VAL A 72 -10.80 15.73 -22.00
CA VAL A 72 -11.52 14.98 -23.05
C VAL A 72 -13.00 15.40 -23.12
N MET A 73 -13.67 15.52 -21.98
CA MET A 73 -15.08 15.92 -21.90
C MET A 73 -15.29 17.36 -22.40
N ASN A 74 -14.41 18.29 -22.02
CA ASN A 74 -14.43 19.68 -22.49
C ASN A 74 -14.17 19.77 -24.01
N ASN A 75 -13.32 18.91 -24.58
CA ASN A 75 -13.07 18.89 -26.01
C ASN A 75 -14.28 18.33 -26.78
N LEU A 76 -14.88 17.22 -26.31
CA LEU A 76 -16.11 16.68 -26.86
C LEU A 76 -17.25 17.71 -26.83
N GLN A 77 -17.41 18.45 -25.73
CA GLN A 77 -18.42 19.51 -25.63
C GLN A 77 -18.21 20.61 -26.68
N LYS A 78 -16.97 21.04 -26.93
CA LYS A 78 -16.65 22.01 -28.00
C LYS A 78 -16.96 21.45 -29.38
N GLU A 79 -16.64 20.19 -29.64
CA GLU A 79 -16.93 19.54 -30.92
C GLU A 79 -18.44 19.46 -31.19
N LEU A 80 -19.25 19.09 -30.20
CA LEU A 80 -20.71 19.08 -30.30
C LEU A 80 -21.30 20.46 -30.61
N VAL A 81 -20.84 21.50 -29.88
CA VAL A 81 -21.25 22.89 -30.14
C VAL A 81 -20.85 23.35 -31.55
N ASN A 82 -19.64 23.02 -32.00
CA ASN A 82 -19.16 23.33 -33.35
C ASN A 82 -19.95 22.61 -34.45
N LEU A 83 -20.53 21.43 -34.15
CA LEU A 83 -21.40 20.68 -35.07
C LEU A 83 -22.83 21.25 -35.16
N GLY A 84 -23.12 22.35 -34.47
CA GLY A 84 -24.46 22.95 -34.42
C GLY A 84 -25.42 22.23 -33.47
N VAL A 85 -24.94 21.30 -32.63
CA VAL A 85 -25.75 20.72 -31.55
C VAL A 85 -25.89 21.78 -30.47
N SER A 86 -27.00 22.52 -30.51
CA SER A 86 -27.36 23.51 -29.50
C SER A 86 -27.46 22.84 -28.13
N ASN A 87 -26.52 23.18 -27.25
CA ASN A 87 -26.42 22.86 -25.81
C ASN A 87 -27.39 21.78 -25.30
N PRO A 88 -26.92 20.54 -25.00
CA PRO A 88 -27.70 19.55 -24.24
C PRO A 88 -27.84 19.93 -22.74
N SER A 89 -27.88 21.23 -22.43
CA SER A 89 -28.10 21.79 -21.10
C SER A 89 -29.59 21.92 -20.74
N GLU A 90 -30.47 21.16 -21.42
CA GLU A 90 -31.80 20.86 -20.86
C GLU A 90 -31.60 19.93 -19.64
N VAL A 91 -31.52 20.62 -18.51
CA VAL A 91 -31.34 20.13 -17.15
C VAL A 91 -32.16 18.87 -16.88
N ILE A 92 -31.48 17.72 -16.75
CA ILE A 92 -32.05 16.60 -16.00
C ILE A 92 -31.94 16.98 -14.52
N ASP A 93 -33.00 17.58 -14.01
CA ASP A 93 -33.15 17.97 -12.61
C ASP A 93 -33.37 16.73 -11.73
N VAL A 94 -32.28 16.02 -11.41
CA VAL A 94 -32.28 15.08 -10.28
C VAL A 94 -32.10 15.91 -9.01
N ARG A 95 -33.20 16.46 -8.50
CA ARG A 95 -33.29 17.00 -7.14
C ARG A 95 -33.01 15.90 -6.13
N ASP A 96 -31.76 15.83 -5.69
CA ASP A 96 -31.41 15.45 -4.33
C ASP A 96 -30.98 16.73 -3.59
N GLU A 97 -31.40 16.90 -2.35
CA GLU A 97 -31.32 18.20 -1.69
C GLU A 97 -29.94 18.51 -1.08
N ASN A 98 -29.58 19.81 -1.08
CA ASN A 98 -28.60 20.44 -0.19
C ASN A 98 -27.09 20.14 -0.41
N VAL A 99 -26.46 20.73 -1.44
CA VAL A 99 -25.18 21.47 -1.25
C VAL A 99 -25.09 22.69 -2.17
N GLU A 100 -24.90 23.88 -1.60
CA GLU A 100 -24.62 25.12 -2.34
C GLU A 100 -23.16 25.16 -2.82
N TYR A 101 -22.90 24.78 -4.08
CA TYR A 101 -21.62 25.05 -4.74
C TYR A 101 -21.71 26.28 -5.64
N ARG A 102 -21.36 27.42 -5.06
CA ARG A 102 -21.24 28.71 -5.74
C ARG A 102 -20.06 28.69 -6.73
N SER A 103 -20.34 28.80 -8.03
CA SER A 103 -19.31 28.89 -9.06
C SER A 103 -18.33 30.04 -8.80
N LEU A 104 -17.09 29.73 -8.43
CA LEU A 104 -15.97 30.66 -8.44
C LEU A 104 -14.95 30.29 -9.53
N SER A 105 -15.20 30.84 -10.72
CA SER A 105 -14.14 31.14 -11.67
C SER A 105 -13.32 32.32 -11.12
N HIS A 106 -12.26 32.04 -10.37
CA HIS A 106 -11.19 33.02 -10.13
C HIS A 106 -9.84 32.34 -9.96
N GLU A 107 -8.85 32.90 -10.65
CA GLU A 107 -7.45 32.51 -10.51
C GLU A 107 -6.93 32.82 -9.11
N THR A 108 -6.12 31.93 -8.56
CA THR A 108 -5.07 32.34 -7.61
C THR A 108 -3.88 31.43 -7.79
N TYR A 109 -2.85 31.94 -8.48
CA TYR A 109 -1.53 31.33 -8.50
C TYR A 109 -1.00 31.22 -7.06
N VAL A 110 -0.55 30.03 -6.67
CA VAL A 110 0.40 29.88 -5.57
C VAL A 110 1.66 29.24 -6.14
N GLU A 111 2.64 30.08 -6.44
CA GLU A 111 3.90 29.70 -7.04
C GLU A 111 4.82 29.03 -5.99
N HIS A 112 4.77 27.70 -5.91
CA HIS A 112 5.81 26.93 -5.23
C HIS A 112 6.72 26.26 -6.25
N THR A 113 7.87 26.90 -6.48
CA THR A 113 8.91 26.39 -7.37
C THR A 113 9.55 25.11 -6.80
N ASN A 114 9.34 23.98 -7.47
CA ASN A 114 10.12 22.76 -7.23
C ASN A 114 10.69 22.25 -8.56
N LYS A 115 11.82 22.86 -8.96
CA LYS A 115 12.45 22.71 -10.28
C LYS A 115 13.25 21.41 -10.44
N HIS A 116 12.71 20.24 -10.07
CA HIS A 116 13.44 18.98 -10.30
C HIS A 116 12.64 17.67 -10.43
N LEU A 117 11.58 17.62 -11.24
CA LEU A 117 11.15 16.34 -11.85
C LEU A 117 10.90 16.53 -13.34
N LYS A 118 11.67 15.81 -14.17
CA LYS A 118 11.36 15.66 -15.60
C LYS A 118 10.21 14.65 -15.72
N PRO A 119 9.25 14.86 -16.64
CA PRO A 119 8.32 13.80 -17.00
C PRO A 119 9.11 12.67 -17.66
N VAL A 120 8.96 11.46 -17.13
CA VAL A 120 9.33 10.25 -17.85
C VAL A 120 8.08 9.87 -18.69
N THR A 121 8.23 8.95 -19.65
CA THR A 121 7.18 8.54 -20.61
C THR A 121 7.38 7.07 -20.99
N VAL A 122 6.49 6.14 -20.66
CA VAL A 122 6.42 4.88 -21.43
C VAL A 122 5.06 4.60 -22.04
N THR A 123 5.23 3.92 -23.15
CA THR A 123 4.37 2.93 -23.76
C THR A 123 3.80 1.90 -22.78
N THR A 124 2.57 1.49 -23.06
CA THR A 124 1.70 0.53 -22.33
C THR A 124 2.23 -0.91 -22.16
N ASP A 125 3.51 -1.18 -22.40
CA ASP A 125 4.02 -2.55 -22.63
C ASP A 125 4.34 -3.35 -21.35
N GLU A 126 4.68 -2.71 -20.22
CA GLU A 126 4.97 -3.46 -18.97
C GLU A 126 3.72 -3.78 -18.09
N MET A 127 2.66 -4.31 -18.69
CA MET A 127 1.55 -4.99 -17.97
C MET A 127 2.03 -6.28 -17.26
N LYS A 128 2.72 -6.15 -16.11
CA LYS A 128 3.18 -7.30 -15.30
C LYS A 128 1.97 -7.99 -14.69
N ARG A 129 1.86 -9.30 -14.95
CA ARG A 129 0.75 -10.15 -14.51
C ARG A 129 0.87 -10.44 -13.02
N ALA A 130 -0.19 -10.22 -12.25
CA ALA A 130 -0.28 -10.72 -10.88
C ALA A 130 -0.77 -12.17 -10.87
N ARG A 131 -0.48 -12.87 -9.78
CA ARG A 131 -0.99 -14.21 -9.49
C ARG A 131 -1.64 -14.21 -8.12
N VAL A 132 -2.80 -14.85 -8.02
CA VAL A 132 -3.51 -15.03 -6.76
C VAL A 132 -2.79 -16.09 -5.91
N LEU A 133 -2.26 -15.69 -4.75
CA LEU A 133 -1.44 -16.54 -3.87
C LEU A 133 -2.24 -17.56 -3.07
N CYS A 134 -3.49 -17.23 -2.72
CA CYS A 134 -4.43 -18.07 -1.97
C CYS A 134 -5.83 -17.87 -2.53
N SER A 135 -6.65 -18.91 -2.52
CA SER A 135 -8.06 -18.83 -2.88
C SER A 135 -8.81 -17.89 -1.94
N TYR A 136 -9.59 -16.98 -2.51
CA TYR A 136 -10.45 -16.03 -1.84
C TYR A 136 -11.88 -16.25 -2.31
N ASP A 137 -12.84 -16.34 -1.40
CA ASP A 137 -14.25 -16.41 -1.74
C ASP A 137 -14.93 -15.10 -1.34
N ALA A 138 -15.65 -14.49 -2.28
CA ALA A 138 -16.34 -13.22 -2.10
C ALA A 138 -17.42 -13.33 -1.02
N LYS A 139 -17.49 -12.33 -0.14
CA LYS A 139 -18.49 -12.31 0.95
C LYS A 139 -19.83 -11.74 0.52
N ASP A 140 -19.83 -10.90 -0.51
CA ASP A 140 -21.02 -10.33 -1.11
C ASP A 140 -20.81 -10.07 -2.62
N HIS A 141 -21.81 -9.48 -3.28
CA HIS A 141 -21.81 -9.22 -4.71
C HIS A 141 -20.99 -7.98 -5.13
N THR A 142 -20.29 -7.33 -4.19
CA THR A 142 -19.34 -6.23 -4.46
C THR A 142 -17.89 -6.73 -4.57
N GLU A 143 -17.64 -7.96 -4.13
CA GLU A 143 -16.35 -8.65 -4.20
C GLU A 143 -16.31 -9.71 -5.32
N LEU A 144 -15.10 -10.16 -5.70
CA LEU A 144 -14.87 -11.22 -6.68
C LEU A 144 -14.18 -12.41 -6.00
N SER A 145 -14.75 -13.61 -6.12
CA SER A 145 -14.06 -14.86 -5.76
C SER A 145 -12.91 -15.11 -6.73
N LEU A 146 -11.77 -15.58 -6.21
CA LEU A 146 -10.54 -15.83 -6.94
C LEU A 146 -9.94 -17.17 -6.49
N ILE A 147 -9.53 -18.03 -7.41
CA ILE A 147 -8.83 -19.28 -7.05
C ILE A 147 -7.31 -19.13 -7.12
N THR A 148 -6.59 -19.90 -6.30
CA THR A 148 -5.12 -19.91 -6.30
C THR A 148 -4.57 -20.19 -7.69
N ASN A 149 -3.57 -19.42 -8.13
CA ASN A 149 -2.97 -19.44 -9.46
C ASN A 149 -3.84 -18.90 -10.62
N GLU A 150 -5.00 -18.30 -10.38
CA GLU A 150 -5.61 -17.45 -11.41
C GLU A 150 -4.68 -16.27 -11.73
N VAL A 151 -4.59 -15.99 -13.03
CA VAL A 151 -3.74 -14.94 -13.59
C VAL A 151 -4.63 -13.75 -13.94
N SER A 152 -4.79 -12.85 -12.98
CA SER A 152 -5.42 -11.57 -13.22
C SER A 152 -4.53 -10.73 -14.13
N PHE A 153 -5.07 -10.28 -15.26
CA PHE A 153 -4.46 -9.20 -16.02
C PHE A 153 -4.57 -7.91 -15.20
N ASN A 154 -3.58 -7.66 -14.36
CA ASN A 154 -3.35 -6.31 -13.88
C ASN A 154 -3.12 -5.43 -15.11
N TYR A 155 -4.02 -4.47 -15.31
CA TYR A 155 -3.65 -3.20 -15.90
C TYR A 155 -2.59 -2.58 -15.00
N ILE A 156 -1.33 -2.96 -15.22
CA ILE A 156 -0.28 -2.04 -14.86
C ILE A 156 -0.46 -0.89 -15.81
N PHE A 157 -0.85 0.23 -15.20
CA PHE A 157 -0.73 1.55 -15.77
C PHE A 157 0.75 1.81 -15.98
N ASN A 158 1.29 1.19 -17.03
CA ASN A 158 2.65 1.41 -17.43
C ASN A 158 2.66 2.59 -18.39
N SER A 159 2.72 3.75 -17.74
CA SER A 159 3.22 4.97 -18.30
C SER A 159 4.32 5.43 -17.35
N SER A 160 5.57 5.36 -17.80
CA SER A 160 6.67 6.07 -17.14
C SER A 160 6.36 7.56 -17.15
#